data_AF-A0A5N4DWV4-F1
#
_entry.id   AF-A0A5N4DWV4-F1
#
_cell.length_a   1.000
_cell.length_b   1.000
_cell.length_c   1.000
_cell.angle_alpha   90.00
_cell.angle_beta   90.00
_cell.angle_gamma   90.00
#
_symmetry.space_group_name_H-M   'P 1'
#
loop_
_entity.id
_entity.type
_entity.pdbx_description
1 polymer ?
#
loop_
_entity_poly.entity_id
_entity_poly.type
_entity_poly.pdbx_seq_one_letter_code
_entity_poly.pdbx_strand_id
1 'polypeptide(L)'
;MSATASTALYTTFDEILAKHLNDGKINQLPLFLGEPAMEFLWDFLNHQEGPRVRDRLSHGEVSLPEFPREAANQLLAFSFVLLLRLTDEDLLPVFKEKAMVRSLMGLAEGYVARCHPASRLKKQVLSCEESLRAWPLLPLPKGAGGEAAQ
;
A
#
# COMPACT_ATOMS: atom_id res chain seq x y z
N MET A 1 21.28 -28.17 31.38
CA MET A 1 19.98 -28.36 30.70
C MET A 1 19.83 -27.24 29.68
N SER A 2 19.95 -27.61 28.40
CA SER A 2 19.87 -26.69 27.26
C SER A 2 18.40 -26.38 26.96
N ALA A 3 18.05 -25.10 26.89
CA ALA A 3 16.77 -24.62 26.37
C ALA A 3 17.05 -23.76 25.13
N THR A 4 17.36 -24.40 24.01
CA THR A 4 17.48 -23.74 22.70
C THR A 4 16.80 -24.56 21.62
N ALA A 5 15.47 -24.44 21.50
CA ALA A 5 14.70 -24.85 20.31
C ALA A 5 13.23 -24.36 20.42
N SER A 6 12.99 -23.04 20.44
CA SER A 6 11.63 -22.50 20.21
C SER A 6 11.58 -21.03 19.76
N THR A 7 12.69 -20.48 19.26
CA THR A 7 12.71 -19.13 18.66
C THR A 7 12.71 -19.14 17.13
N ALA A 8 12.59 -20.32 16.50
CA ALA A 8 12.69 -20.49 15.04
C ALA A 8 11.34 -20.40 14.27
N LEU A 9 10.23 -20.07 14.95
CA LEU A 9 8.88 -20.14 14.36
C LEU A 9 8.10 -18.82 14.36
N TYR A 10 8.72 -17.69 14.74
CA TYR A 10 8.06 -16.39 14.69
C TYR A 10 8.67 -15.54 13.58
N THR A 11 8.42 -15.92 12.33
CA THR A 11 8.78 -15.08 11.18
C THR A 11 7.88 -13.85 11.19
N THR A 12 8.46 -12.66 11.34
CA THR A 12 7.69 -11.42 11.28
C THR A 12 7.24 -11.14 9.85
N PHE A 13 6.14 -10.39 9.66
CA PHE A 13 5.72 -10.01 8.31
C PHE A 13 6.77 -9.14 7.59
N ASP A 14 7.54 -8.36 8.34
CA ASP A 14 8.70 -7.63 7.82
C ASP A 14 9.74 -8.58 7.22
N GLU A 15 10.00 -9.72 7.87
CA GLU A 15 10.88 -10.78 7.34
C GLU A 15 10.26 -11.52 6.14
N ILE A 16 8.95 -11.82 6.17
CA ILE A 16 8.26 -12.49 5.05
C ILE A 16 8.26 -11.61 3.81
N LEU A 17 8.13 -10.30 3.98
CA LEU A 17 8.08 -9.31 2.89
C LEU A 17 9.46 -8.70 2.57
N ALA A 18 10.51 -9.07 3.29
CA ALA A 18 11.87 -8.56 3.06
C ALA A 18 12.43 -9.00 1.71
N LYS A 19 13.34 -8.19 1.14
CA LYS A 19 14.03 -8.50 -0.12
C LYS A 19 14.98 -9.71 0.01
N HIS A 20 15.56 -9.90 1.19
CA HIS A 20 16.49 -10.99 1.48
C HIS A 20 16.01 -11.77 2.69
N LEU A 21 16.22 -13.08 2.65
CA LEU A 21 15.99 -13.98 3.77
C LEU A 21 17.14 -13.86 4.80
N ASN A 22 16.93 -14.40 6.00
CA ASN A 22 17.91 -14.37 7.10
C ASN A 22 19.24 -15.07 6.76
N ASP A 23 19.27 -15.93 5.72
CA ASP A 23 20.47 -16.60 5.21
C ASP A 23 21.15 -15.85 4.05
N GLY A 24 20.70 -14.63 3.75
CA GLY A 24 21.23 -13.79 2.68
C GLY A 24 20.72 -14.14 1.27
N LYS A 25 19.89 -15.18 1.12
CA LYS A 25 19.27 -15.51 -0.17
C LYS A 25 18.19 -14.50 -0.54
N ILE A 26 17.97 -14.33 -1.84
CA ILE A 26 16.90 -13.48 -2.37
C ILE A 26 15.55 -14.13 -2.06
N ASN A 27 14.64 -13.35 -1.48
CA ASN A 27 13.28 -13.78 -1.27
C ASN A 27 12.56 -13.87 -2.63
N GLN A 28 12.06 -15.07 -2.96
CA GLN A 28 11.35 -15.31 -4.23
C GLN A 28 9.94 -14.73 -4.22
N LEU A 29 9.37 -14.47 -3.05
CA LEU A 29 8.00 -13.97 -2.92
C LEU A 29 7.82 -12.59 -3.57
N PRO A 30 8.67 -11.57 -3.29
CA PRO A 30 8.63 -10.30 -4.01
C PRO A 30 8.82 -10.44 -5.53
N LEU A 31 9.68 -11.36 -5.98
CA LEU A 31 9.92 -11.61 -7.41
C LEU A 31 8.68 -12.20 -8.10
N PHE A 32 7.99 -13.12 -7.43
CA PHE A 32 6.79 -13.77 -7.94
C PHE A 32 5.56 -12.84 -7.92
N LEU A 33 5.36 -12.11 -6.81
CA LEU A 33 4.19 -11.26 -6.63
C LEU A 33 4.28 -9.93 -7.39
N GLY A 34 5.50 -9.41 -7.58
CA GLY A 34 5.76 -8.10 -8.15
C GLY A 34 5.49 -6.94 -7.18
N GLU A 35 6.00 -5.76 -7.53
CA GLU A 35 5.93 -4.57 -6.67
C GLU A 35 4.50 -4.17 -6.26
N PRO A 36 3.48 -4.12 -7.16
CA PRO A 36 2.14 -3.67 -6.79
C PRO A 36 1.48 -4.55 -5.71
N ALA A 37 1.68 -5.86 -5.79
CA ALA A 37 1.14 -6.80 -4.83
C ALA A 37 1.89 -6.73 -3.49
N MET A 38 3.19 -6.48 -3.53
CA MET A 38 4.00 -6.27 -2.33
C MET A 38 3.61 -4.98 -1.60
N GLU A 39 3.41 -3.87 -2.32
CA GLU A 39 2.92 -2.62 -1.75
C GLU A 39 1.54 -2.79 -1.11
N PHE A 40 0.64 -3.53 -1.77
CA PHE A 40 -0.68 -3.84 -1.22
C PHE A 40 -0.57 -4.58 0.13
N LEU A 41 0.22 -5.65 0.18
CA LEU A 41 0.42 -6.43 1.40
C LEU A 41 1.00 -5.59 2.52
N TRP A 42 1.95 -4.71 2.20
CA TRP A 42 2.59 -3.83 3.19
C TRP A 42 1.59 -2.81 3.77
N ASP A 43 0.85 -2.12 2.91
CA ASP A 43 -0.18 -1.14 3.33
C ASP A 43 -1.30 -1.79 4.13
N PHE A 44 -1.73 -2.99 3.74
CA PHE A 44 -2.90 -3.63 4.31
C PHE A 44 -2.62 -4.35 5.64
N LEU A 45 -1.45 -4.97 5.75
CA LEU A 45 -1.12 -5.83 6.89
C LEU A 45 -0.25 -5.12 7.95
N ASN A 46 0.65 -4.23 7.54
CA ASN A 46 1.72 -3.73 8.41
C ASN A 46 1.62 -2.23 8.71
N HIS A 47 1.18 -1.42 7.75
CA HIS A 47 1.28 0.04 7.87
C HIS A 47 0.39 0.62 8.97
N GLN A 48 0.96 1.43 9.88
CA GLN A 48 0.25 1.96 11.05
C GLN A 48 -0.97 2.84 10.72
N GLU A 49 -0.91 3.54 9.58
CA GLU A 49 -2.03 4.36 9.05
C GLU A 49 -2.93 3.58 8.07
N GLY A 50 -2.64 2.31 7.84
CA GLY A 50 -3.44 1.39 7.03
C GLY A 50 -4.45 0.59 7.87
N PRO A 51 -5.15 -0.38 7.26
CA PRO A 51 -6.10 -1.26 7.96
C PRO A 51 -5.49 -2.08 9.11
N ARG A 52 -4.17 -2.33 9.08
CA ARG A 52 -3.41 -3.10 10.10
C ARG A 52 -4.10 -4.41 10.48
N VAL A 53 -4.56 -5.15 9.47
CA VAL A 53 -5.41 -6.34 9.71
C VAL A 53 -4.68 -7.38 10.56
N ARG A 54 -3.37 -7.53 10.37
CA ARG A 54 -2.54 -8.43 11.17
C ARG A 54 -2.58 -8.07 12.65
N ASP A 55 -2.27 -6.81 12.99
CA ASP A 55 -2.17 -6.36 14.38
C ASP A 55 -3.51 -6.54 15.07
N ARG A 56 -4.60 -6.07 14.44
CA ARG A 56 -5.96 -6.23 14.96
C ARG A 56 -6.32 -7.69 15.19
N LEU A 57 -6.01 -8.58 14.23
CA LEU A 57 -6.24 -10.01 14.39
C LEU A 57 -5.40 -10.61 15.54
N SER A 58 -4.14 -10.21 15.66
CA SER A 58 -3.23 -10.70 16.71
C SER A 58 -3.63 -10.25 18.11
N HIS A 59 -4.31 -9.10 18.23
CA HIS A 59 -4.86 -8.59 19.48
C HIS A 59 -6.31 -9.06 19.74
N GLY A 60 -6.91 -9.83 18.82
CA GLY A 60 -8.30 -10.27 18.92
C GLY A 60 -9.35 -9.16 18.67
N GLU A 61 -8.92 -8.03 18.11
CA GLU A 61 -9.72 -6.83 17.83
C GLU A 61 -10.49 -6.95 16.51
N VAL A 62 -11.19 -8.07 16.28
CA VAL A 62 -11.99 -8.27 15.06
C VAL A 62 -13.43 -7.84 15.32
N SER A 63 -13.68 -6.54 15.29
CA SER A 63 -15.05 -6.01 15.20
C SER A 63 -15.55 -6.12 13.76
N LEU A 64 -16.18 -7.25 13.42
CA LEU A 64 -16.82 -7.49 12.11
C LEU A 64 -17.70 -6.32 11.59
N PRO A 65 -18.48 -5.60 12.42
CA PRO A 65 -19.27 -4.47 11.92
C PRO A 65 -18.48 -3.17 11.74
N GLU A 66 -17.30 -3.02 12.34
CA GLU A 66 -16.49 -1.79 12.24
C GLU A 66 -15.38 -1.90 11.18
N PHE A 67 -15.17 -3.10 10.62
CA PHE A 67 -14.18 -3.26 9.57
C PHE A 67 -14.63 -2.54 8.29
N PRO A 68 -13.79 -1.65 7.71
CA PRO A 68 -14.18 -0.90 6.52
C PRO A 68 -14.56 -1.81 5.36
N ARG A 69 -15.76 -1.64 4.82
CA ARG A 69 -16.27 -2.42 3.69
C ARG A 69 -15.31 -2.36 2.50
N GLU A 70 -14.74 -1.20 2.25
CA GLU A 70 -13.78 -0.96 1.17
C GLU A 70 -12.51 -1.78 1.37
N ALA A 71 -12.02 -1.89 2.60
CA ALA A 71 -10.86 -2.71 2.92
C ALA A 71 -11.17 -4.20 2.71
N ALA A 72 -12.37 -4.67 3.10
CA ALA A 72 -12.80 -6.05 2.86
C ALA A 72 -12.89 -6.37 1.37
N ASN A 73 -13.50 -5.47 0.59
CA ASN A 73 -13.61 -5.63 -0.86
C ASN A 73 -12.22 -5.66 -1.53
N GLN A 74 -11.29 -4.81 -1.09
CA GLN A 74 -9.91 -4.81 -1.58
C GLN A 74 -9.18 -6.11 -1.24
N LEU A 75 -9.31 -6.61 -0.01
CA LEU A 75 -8.72 -7.89 0.39
C LEU A 75 -9.28 -9.06 -0.43
N LEU A 76 -10.60 -9.10 -0.63
CA LEU A 76 -11.27 -10.11 -1.45
C LEU A 76 -10.80 -10.04 -2.91
N ALA A 77 -10.75 -8.84 -3.50
CA ALA A 77 -10.27 -8.63 -4.86
C ALA A 77 -8.81 -9.07 -5.03
N PHE A 78 -7.95 -8.69 -4.08
CA PHE A 78 -6.56 -9.08 -4.09
C PHE A 78 -6.39 -10.60 -3.94
N SER A 79 -7.14 -11.22 -3.03
CA SER A 79 -7.12 -12.66 -2.83
C SER A 79 -7.54 -13.40 -4.11
N PHE A 80 -8.56 -12.90 -4.81
CA PHE A 80 -8.98 -13.44 -6.09
C PHE A 80 -7.89 -13.32 -7.16
N VAL A 81 -7.20 -12.18 -7.25
CA VAL A 81 -6.08 -12.00 -8.19
C VAL A 81 -4.92 -12.94 -7.86
N LEU A 82 -4.57 -13.12 -6.58
CA LEU A 82 -3.55 -14.08 -6.18
C LEU A 82 -3.92 -15.51 -6.54
N LEU A 83 -5.17 -15.91 -6.29
CA LEU A 83 -5.66 -17.23 -6.67
C LEU A 83 -5.51 -17.45 -8.18
N LEU A 84 -5.86 -16.47 -9.01
CA LEU A 84 -5.67 -16.56 -10.45
C LEU A 84 -4.20 -16.72 -10.85
N ARG A 85 -3.28 -15.99 -10.20
CA ARG A 85 -1.83 -16.09 -10.47
C ARG A 85 -1.22 -17.43 -10.02
N LEU A 86 -1.82 -18.09 -9.03
CA LEU A 86 -1.37 -19.38 -8.51
C LEU A 86 -2.06 -20.58 -9.19
N THR A 87 -3.16 -20.33 -9.90
CA THR A 87 -3.90 -21.37 -10.63
C THR A 87 -3.16 -21.70 -11.93
N ASP A 88 -3.29 -22.96 -12.37
CA ASP A 88 -2.66 -23.49 -13.58
C ASP A 88 -2.84 -22.57 -14.82
N GLU A 89 -1.79 -22.51 -15.65
CA GLU A 89 -1.71 -21.69 -16.87
C GLU A 89 -2.87 -21.99 -17.84
N ASP A 90 -3.43 -23.20 -17.80
CA ASP A 90 -4.55 -23.62 -18.65
C ASP A 90 -5.90 -22.98 -18.26
N LEU A 91 -6.09 -22.59 -16.99
CA LEU A 91 -7.32 -22.00 -16.49
C LEU A 91 -7.30 -20.46 -16.54
N LEU A 92 -6.10 -19.88 -16.45
CA LEU A 92 -5.88 -18.43 -16.55
C LEU A 92 -6.52 -17.78 -17.81
N PRO A 93 -6.36 -18.31 -19.04
CA PRO A 93 -6.95 -17.71 -20.23
C PRO A 93 -8.49 -17.74 -20.19
N VAL A 94 -9.09 -18.82 -19.68
CA VAL A 94 -10.54 -18.97 -19.52
C VAL A 94 -11.10 -17.91 -18.58
N PHE A 95 -10.40 -17.63 -17.48
CA PHE A 95 -10.81 -16.56 -16.55
C PHE A 95 -10.54 -15.16 -17.12
N LYS A 96 -9.43 -14.98 -17.84
CA LYS A 96 -9.11 -13.71 -18.51
C LYS A 96 -10.11 -13.35 -19.59
N GLU A 97 -10.89 -14.27 -20.15
CA GLU A 97 -11.95 -13.91 -21.10
C GLU A 97 -13.05 -13.05 -20.46
N LYS A 98 -13.26 -13.17 -19.14
CA LYS A 98 -14.28 -12.40 -18.44
C LYS A 98 -13.81 -10.97 -18.18
N ALA A 99 -14.55 -9.99 -18.68
CA ALA A 99 -14.22 -8.57 -18.54
C ALA A 99 -13.99 -8.13 -17.08
N MET A 100 -14.81 -8.60 -16.13
CA MET A 100 -14.65 -8.29 -14.71
C MET A 100 -13.33 -8.81 -14.13
N VAL A 101 -12.88 -9.99 -14.58
CA VAL A 101 -11.62 -10.58 -14.12
C VAL A 101 -10.44 -9.76 -14.64
N ARG A 102 -10.46 -9.34 -15.92
CA ARG A 102 -9.43 -8.43 -16.45
C ARG A 102 -9.37 -7.12 -15.67
N SER A 103 -10.51 -6.53 -15.36
CA SER A 103 -10.56 -5.28 -14.57
C SER A 103 -9.97 -5.48 -13.17
N LEU A 104 -10.27 -6.58 -12.49
CA LEU A 104 -9.68 -6.90 -11.18
C LEU A 104 -8.16 -7.10 -11.27
N MET A 105 -7.68 -7.81 -12.29
CA MET A 105 -6.23 -7.99 -12.50
C MET A 105 -5.54 -6.65 -12.76
N GLY A 106 -6.11 -5.80 -13.63
CA GLY A 106 -5.57 -4.47 -13.91
C GLY A 106 -5.52 -3.57 -12.67
N LEU A 107 -6.51 -3.66 -11.79
CA LEU A 107 -6.51 -2.92 -10.51
C LEU A 107 -5.40 -3.38 -9.57
N ALA A 108 -5.13 -4.68 -9.51
CA ALA A 108 -4.06 -5.23 -8.68
C ALA A 108 -2.67 -4.94 -9.25
N GLU A 109 -2.52 -4.98 -10.57
CA GLU A 109 -1.27 -4.63 -11.26
C GLU A 109 -0.97 -3.12 -11.22
N GLY A 110 -2.00 -2.28 -11.21
CA GLY A 110 -1.87 -0.84 -11.06
C GLY A 110 -1.89 -0.34 -9.61
N TYR A 111 -1.81 -1.23 -8.62
CA TYR A 111 -1.82 -0.81 -7.22
C TYR A 111 -0.59 0.03 -6.91
N VAL A 112 -0.83 1.17 -6.24
CA VAL A 112 0.21 2.03 -5.70
C VAL A 112 -0.10 2.25 -4.23
N ALA A 113 0.94 2.20 -3.41
CA ALA A 113 0.83 2.44 -1.99
C ALA A 113 0.10 3.75 -1.69
N ARG A 114 -0.87 3.67 -0.78
CA ARG A 114 -1.69 4.78 -0.31
C ARG A 114 -1.23 5.32 1.03
N CYS A 115 -0.62 4.45 1.84
CA CYS A 115 -0.21 4.78 3.19
C CYS A 115 1.32 4.88 3.34
N HIS A 116 2.12 4.41 2.35
CA HIS A 116 3.58 4.57 2.39
C HIS A 116 4.04 6.03 2.58
N PRO A 117 5.21 6.24 3.23
CA PRO A 117 5.78 7.57 3.46
C PRO A 117 5.89 8.44 2.22
N ALA A 118 6.26 7.86 1.06
CA ALA A 118 6.35 8.59 -0.21
C ALA A 118 4.97 9.11 -0.67
N SER A 119 3.92 8.30 -0.53
CA SER A 119 2.55 8.68 -0.87
C SER A 119 1.99 9.73 0.08
N ARG A 120 2.37 9.66 1.36
CA ARG A 120 2.06 10.72 2.34
C ARG A 120 2.77 12.02 2.01
N LEU A 121 4.06 11.97 1.66
CA LEU A 121 4.82 13.14 1.23
C LEU A 121 4.16 13.78 0.00
N LYS A 122 3.77 12.98 -0.99
CA LYS A 122 3.04 13.46 -2.17
C LYS A 122 1.74 14.17 -1.80
N LYS A 123 0.93 13.57 -0.91
CA LYS A 123 -0.32 14.21 -0.41
C LYS A 123 -0.03 15.52 0.33
N GLN A 124 1.01 15.56 1.16
CA GLN A 124 1.41 16.76 1.89
C GLN A 124 1.88 17.88 0.95
N VAL A 125 2.66 17.55 -0.09
CA VAL A 125 3.09 18.52 -1.10
C VAL A 125 1.89 19.08 -1.86
N LEU A 126 0.95 18.23 -2.27
CA LEU A 126 -0.29 18.69 -2.94
C LEU A 126 -1.12 19.58 -2.04
N SER A 127 -1.31 19.20 -0.77
CA SER A 127 -2.04 20.03 0.20
C SER A 127 -1.34 21.37 0.46
N CYS A 128 -0.01 21.40 0.47
CA CYS A 128 0.77 22.64 0.58
C CYS A 128 0.57 23.52 -0.66
N GLU A 129 0.56 22.92 -1.85
CA GLU A 129 0.34 23.62 -3.12
C GLU A 129 -1.06 24.26 -3.18
N GLU A 130 -2.09 23.51 -2.78
CA GLU A 130 -3.46 24.03 -2.62
C GLU A 130 -3.51 25.19 -1.62
N SER A 131 -2.81 25.06 -0.49
CA SER A 131 -2.72 26.11 0.53
C SER A 131 -2.02 27.37 0.02
N LEU A 132 -0.97 27.21 -0.79
CA LEU A 132 -0.25 28.33 -1.43
C LEU A 132 -1.13 29.04 -2.45
N ARG A 133 -1.92 28.30 -3.26
CA ARG A 133 -2.89 28.88 -4.19
C ARG A 133 -4.00 29.65 -3.47
N ALA A 134 -4.39 29.20 -2.29
CA ALA A 134 -5.40 29.85 -1.46
C ALA A 134 -4.86 31.09 -0.72
N TRP A 135 -3.54 31.33 -0.74
CA TRP A 135 -2.97 32.49 -0.09
C TRP A 135 -3.39 33.78 -0.82
N PRO A 136 -4.00 34.76 -0.15
CA PRO A 136 -4.19 36.08 -0.74
C PRO A 136 -2.83 36.63 -1.20
N LEU A 137 -2.82 37.31 -2.37
CA LEU A 137 -1.61 37.95 -2.90
C LEU A 137 -0.89 38.69 -1.78
N LEU A 138 0.41 38.39 -1.63
CA LEU A 138 1.28 39.03 -0.65
C LEU A 138 1.05 40.54 -0.71
N PRO A 139 0.84 41.22 0.43
CA PRO A 139 0.69 42.67 0.42
C PRO A 139 1.95 43.27 -0.21
N LEU A 140 1.80 43.82 -1.41
CA LEU A 140 2.87 44.53 -2.10
C LEU A 140 3.30 45.69 -1.18
N PRO A 141 4.61 45.89 -0.94
CA PRO A 141 5.05 47.00 -0.09
C PRO A 141 4.48 48.31 -0.62
N LYS A 142 3.69 48.99 0.22
CA LYS A 142 3.14 50.33 -0.04
C LYS A 142 4.32 51.31 -0.12
N GLY A 143 4.83 51.55 -1.33
CA GLY A 143 5.98 52.44 -1.49
C GLY A 143 6.61 52.51 -2.88
N ALA A 144 6.17 51.72 -3.87
CA ALA A 144 6.61 51.90 -5.27
C ALA A 144 5.78 52.98 -6.01
N GLY A 145 5.38 54.04 -5.31
CA GLY A 145 4.87 55.27 -5.91
C GLY A 145 6.05 56.18 -6.20
N GLY A 146 6.82 55.86 -7.23
CA GLY A 146 7.90 56.72 -7.70
C GLY A 146 7.32 58.05 -8.19
N GLU A 147 7.78 59.13 -7.58
CA GLU A 147 7.79 60.46 -8.15
C GLU A 147 8.35 60.40 -9.59
N ALA A 148 7.52 60.65 -10.59
CA ALA A 148 7.94 61.05 -11.94
C ALA A 148 6.73 61.53 -12.77
N ALA A 149 6.30 62.76 -12.51
CA ALA A 149 5.63 63.72 -13.40
C ALA A 149 5.09 64.81 -12.45
N GLN A 150 5.52 66.06 -12.49
CA GLN A 150 5.88 66.91 -13.62
C GLN A 150 6.71 68.10 -13.12
#